data_AF-A0A1Y5CYQ4-F1
#
_entry.id   AF-A0A1Y5CYQ4-F1
#
_cell.length_a   1.000
_cell.length_b   1.000
_cell.length_c   1.000
_cell.angle_alpha   90.00
_cell.angle_beta   90.00
_cell.angle_gamma   90.00
#
_symmetry.space_group_name_H-M   'P 1'
#
loop_
_entity.id
_entity.type
_entity.pdbx_description
1 polymer ?
#
loop_
_entity_poly.entity_id
_entity_poly.type
_entity_poly.pdbx_seq_one_letter_code
_entity_poly.pdbx_strand_id
1 'polypeptide(L)'
;MAVNQVEHETIVNRSRFRCYLYPCAGIDEAKGHVKQLQLEHPQASHHCYAFLTKAADDSLGYGYSDDGEPSGTAGKPMLAVLQGGGVGQVCAVVVRYFGGTKLGTGGLQRAYGDSVRQALTFLQSKTKIPMAAKTLACQYSQVDDVLHVITQAEGQVVEQEYLQQVQFSFLIPIAKLALVAQKLQTLSAGELRLKSLDSSITDNKLPG
;
A
#
# COMPACT_ATOMS: atom_id res chain seq x y z
N MET A 1 4.78 -1.48 3.48
CA MET A 1 3.36 -1.84 3.52
C MET A 1 3.04 -2.52 4.83
N ALA A 2 1.84 -2.35 5.37
CA ALA A 2 1.36 -3.14 6.50
C ALA A 2 1.25 -4.63 6.13
N VAL A 3 1.46 -5.54 7.09
CA VAL A 3 1.42 -7.01 6.84
C VAL A 3 0.53 -7.80 7.79
N ASN A 4 0.07 -7.20 8.88
CA ASN A 4 -0.83 -7.82 9.84
C ASN A 4 -2.02 -6.91 10.13
N GLN A 5 -3.08 -7.51 10.65
CA GLN A 5 -4.20 -6.78 11.24
C GLN A 5 -3.89 -6.47 12.71
N VAL A 6 -4.36 -5.32 13.18
CA VAL A 6 -4.23 -4.91 14.58
C VAL A 6 -5.58 -4.47 15.09
N GLU A 7 -5.91 -4.85 16.32
CA GLU A 7 -7.01 -4.28 17.09
C GLU A 7 -6.46 -3.70 18.39
N HIS A 8 -6.85 -2.47 18.72
CA HIS A 8 -6.50 -1.83 19.98
C HIS A 8 -7.64 -0.95 20.49
N GLU A 9 -7.93 -1.00 21.78
CA GLU A 9 -8.97 -0.16 22.41
C GLU A 9 -8.36 0.89 23.32
N THR A 10 -8.89 2.11 23.23
CA THR A 10 -8.61 3.20 24.17
C THR A 10 -9.90 3.74 24.78
N ILE A 11 -9.80 4.27 26.00
CA ILE A 11 -10.95 4.85 26.72
C ILE A 11 -10.63 6.30 27.08
N VAL A 12 -11.48 7.23 26.65
CA VAL A 12 -11.36 8.67 26.95
C VAL A 12 -12.70 9.21 27.43
N ASN A 13 -12.75 9.72 28.66
CA ASN A 13 -13.98 10.20 29.31
C ASN A 13 -15.16 9.23 29.12
N ARG A 14 -14.91 7.95 29.45
CA ARG A 14 -15.86 6.81 29.33
C ARG A 14 -16.27 6.45 27.90
N SER A 15 -15.89 7.23 26.88
CA SER A 15 -16.06 6.83 25.49
C SER A 15 -15.00 5.79 25.14
N ARG A 16 -15.40 4.72 24.47
CA ARG A 16 -14.49 3.67 23.99
C ARG A 16 -14.19 3.90 22.52
N PHE A 17 -12.93 3.80 22.14
CA PHE A 17 -12.45 3.93 20.76
C PHE A 17 -11.70 2.65 20.41
N ARG A 18 -12.34 1.77 19.65
CA ARG A 18 -11.73 0.54 19.14
C ARG A 18 -11.14 0.82 17.77
N CYS A 19 -9.82 0.87 17.69
CA CYS A 19 -9.09 1.05 16.45
C CYS A 19 -8.76 -0.31 15.84
N TYR A 20 -9.08 -0.45 14.56
CA TYR A 20 -8.70 -1.58 13.73
C TYR A 20 -7.77 -1.08 12.63
N LEU A 21 -6.61 -1.71 12.47
CA LEU A 21 -5.70 -1.50 11.35
C LEU A 21 -5.70 -2.71 10.44
N TYR A 22 -5.78 -2.48 9.14
CA TYR A 22 -5.74 -3.51 8.11
C TYR A 22 -4.68 -3.17 7.05
N PRO A 23 -3.92 -4.15 6.53
CA PRO A 23 -3.28 -4.00 5.23
C PRO A 23 -4.34 -3.65 4.18
N CYS A 24 -4.08 -2.63 3.36
CA CYS A 24 -5.09 -2.12 2.44
C CYS A 24 -4.44 -1.49 1.21
N ALA A 25 -4.60 -2.10 0.04
CA ALA A 25 -4.01 -1.64 -1.21
C ALA A 25 -5.00 -0.87 -2.11
N GLY A 26 -6.30 -0.87 -1.78
CA GLY A 26 -7.35 -0.26 -2.60
C GLY A 26 -8.47 0.41 -1.80
N ILE A 27 -9.19 1.31 -2.46
CA ILE A 27 -10.30 2.06 -1.84
C ILE A 27 -11.48 1.12 -1.54
N ASP A 28 -11.76 0.16 -2.42
CA ASP A 28 -12.86 -0.79 -2.25
C ASP A 28 -12.61 -1.76 -1.09
N GLU A 29 -11.35 -2.17 -0.90
CA GLU A 29 -10.91 -2.95 0.27
C GLU A 29 -11.12 -2.16 1.57
N ALA A 30 -10.68 -0.89 1.61
CA ALA A 30 -10.91 -0.01 2.77
C ALA A 30 -12.41 0.10 3.12
N LYS A 31 -13.26 0.34 2.10
CA LYS A 31 -14.72 0.40 2.29
C LYS A 31 -15.32 -0.94 2.71
N GLY A 32 -14.75 -2.05 2.25
CA GLY A 32 -15.11 -3.40 2.67
C GLY A 32 -14.94 -3.59 4.17
N HIS A 33 -13.78 -3.21 4.72
CA HIS A 33 -13.51 -3.29 6.16
C HIS A 33 -14.47 -2.42 6.99
N VAL A 34 -14.79 -1.21 6.52
CA VAL A 34 -15.75 -0.33 7.20
C VAL A 34 -17.13 -0.99 7.27
N LYS A 35 -17.63 -1.55 6.16
CA LYS A 35 -18.92 -2.25 6.12
C LYS A 35 -18.94 -3.47 7.04
N GLN A 36 -17.85 -4.24 7.07
CA GLN A 36 -17.71 -5.37 7.97
C GLN A 36 -17.85 -4.93 9.44
N LEU A 37 -17.10 -3.89 9.85
CA LEU A 37 -17.15 -3.39 11.23
C LEU A 37 -18.49 -2.72 11.59
N GLN A 38 -19.21 -2.16 10.61
CA GLN A 38 -20.58 -1.68 10.82
C GLN A 38 -21.55 -2.82 11.17
N LEU A 39 -21.38 -3.99 10.55
CA LEU A 39 -22.17 -5.19 10.85
C LEU A 39 -21.77 -5.81 12.20
N GLU A 40 -20.48 -5.83 12.52
CA GLU A 40 -19.97 -6.38 13.79
C GLU A 40 -20.26 -5.47 15.00
N HIS A 41 -20.35 -4.16 14.78
CA HIS A 41 -20.58 -3.16 15.82
C HIS A 41 -21.81 -2.28 15.55
N PRO A 42 -23.03 -2.85 15.49
CA PRO A 42 -24.24 -2.11 15.13
C PRO A 42 -24.67 -1.09 16.20
N GLN A 43 -24.16 -1.22 17.43
CA GLN A 43 -24.44 -0.33 18.56
C GLN A 43 -23.40 0.79 18.73
N ALA A 44 -22.40 0.86 17.85
CA ALA A 44 -21.43 1.95 17.88
C ALA A 44 -22.06 3.25 17.40
N SER A 45 -21.55 4.36 17.91
CA SER A 45 -22.02 5.70 17.54
C SER A 45 -21.46 6.15 16.18
N HIS A 46 -20.21 5.79 15.90
CA HIS A 46 -19.49 6.17 14.68
C HIS A 46 -18.46 5.11 14.29
N HIS A 47 -18.20 4.97 13.00
CA HIS A 47 -17.20 4.12 12.34
C HIS A 47 -16.30 4.98 11.45
N CYS A 48 -15.62 5.96 12.06
CA CYS A 48 -14.73 6.86 11.35
C CYS A 48 -13.55 6.08 10.76
N TYR A 49 -13.05 6.49 9.60
CA TYR A 49 -11.95 5.80 8.95
C TYR A 49 -10.96 6.74 8.29
N ALA A 50 -9.75 6.25 8.08
CA ALA A 50 -8.71 6.86 7.25
C ALA A 50 -7.86 5.76 6.61
N PHE A 51 -7.36 5.99 5.40
CA PHE A 51 -6.52 5.00 4.71
C PHE A 51 -5.47 5.65 3.83
N LEU A 52 -4.41 4.88 3.59
CA LEU A 52 -3.33 5.13 2.63
C LEU A 52 -3.25 3.89 1.73
N THR A 53 -3.72 3.94 0.48
CA THR A 53 -3.67 2.78 -0.44
C THR A 53 -2.31 2.61 -1.12
N LYS A 54 -1.46 3.63 -1.03
CA LYS A 54 -0.12 3.71 -1.62
C LYS A 54 0.93 3.98 -0.54
N ALA A 55 2.11 4.47 -0.92
CA ALA A 55 3.13 4.91 0.01
C ALA A 55 2.61 6.04 0.92
N ALA A 56 3.22 6.19 2.10
CA ALA A 56 2.73 7.12 3.12
C ALA A 56 2.89 8.60 2.76
N ASP A 57 3.68 8.89 1.72
CA ASP A 57 3.95 10.20 1.14
C ASP A 57 3.24 10.42 -0.22
N ASP A 58 2.52 9.42 -0.74
CA ASP A 58 1.77 9.52 -2.00
C ASP A 58 0.30 9.91 -1.77
N SER A 59 0.00 11.20 -1.96
CA SER A 59 -1.33 11.76 -1.71
C SER A 59 -2.45 11.25 -2.60
N LEU A 60 -2.12 10.62 -3.73
CA LEU A 60 -3.14 10.03 -4.61
C LEU A 60 -3.82 8.82 -3.97
N GLY A 61 -3.25 8.26 -2.91
CA GLY A 61 -3.78 7.09 -2.20
C GLY A 61 -4.55 7.41 -0.92
N TYR A 62 -4.83 8.67 -0.60
CA TYR A 62 -5.40 9.06 0.70
C TYR A 62 -6.93 9.10 0.67
N GLY A 63 -7.55 8.74 1.79
CA GLY A 63 -8.98 8.97 2.01
C GLY A 63 -9.34 8.86 3.49
N TYR A 64 -10.43 9.52 3.88
CA TYR A 64 -10.93 9.50 5.26
C TYR A 64 -12.41 9.87 5.33
N SER A 65 -13.04 9.59 6.47
CA SER A 65 -14.40 10.01 6.81
C SER A 65 -14.54 10.23 8.31
N ASP A 66 -15.33 11.25 8.67
CA ASP A 66 -15.72 11.52 10.05
C ASP A 66 -16.98 10.73 10.48
N ASP A 67 -17.65 10.04 9.57
CA ASP A 67 -18.85 9.20 9.84
C ASP A 67 -19.88 9.83 10.80
N GLY A 68 -20.25 11.09 10.56
CA GLY A 68 -21.22 11.82 11.38
C GLY A 68 -20.67 12.48 12.64
N GLU A 69 -19.38 12.30 12.96
CA GLU A 69 -18.68 13.20 13.89
C GLU A 69 -18.61 14.63 13.32
N PRO A 70 -18.39 15.65 14.15
CA PRO A 70 -18.15 17.00 13.65
C PRO A 70 -17.01 17.01 12.61
N SER A 71 -17.23 17.74 11.52
CA SER A 71 -16.30 17.77 10.38
C SER A 71 -14.86 18.07 10.80
N GLY A 72 -13.93 17.23 10.35
CA GLY A 72 -12.49 17.34 10.60
C GLY A 72 -12.07 16.96 12.03
N THR A 73 -12.92 16.28 12.80
CA THR A 73 -12.58 15.88 14.18
C THR A 73 -12.16 14.43 14.36
N ALA A 74 -12.36 13.57 13.35
CA ALA A 74 -12.01 12.16 13.42
C ALA A 74 -11.10 11.72 12.27
N GLY A 75 -11.62 11.67 11.04
CA GLY A 75 -10.93 11.11 9.89
C GLY A 75 -9.64 11.86 9.53
N LYS A 76 -9.64 13.19 9.59
CA LYS A 76 -8.44 14.00 9.30
C LYS A 76 -7.30 13.78 10.33
N PRO A 77 -7.55 13.83 11.66
CA PRO A 77 -6.56 13.41 12.66
C PRO A 77 -6.02 11.99 12.47
N MET A 78 -6.89 11.02 12.16
CA MET A 78 -6.48 9.64 11.90
C MET A 78 -5.54 9.55 10.70
N LEU A 79 -5.89 10.22 9.60
CA LEU A 79 -5.06 10.27 8.40
C LEU A 79 -3.67 10.87 8.69
N ALA A 80 -3.62 11.98 9.42
CA ALA A 80 -2.36 12.64 9.79
C ALA A 80 -1.43 11.69 10.57
N VAL A 81 -2.00 10.86 11.44
CA VAL A 81 -1.23 9.86 12.20
C VAL A 81 -0.74 8.72 11.30
N LEU A 82 -1.56 8.22 10.38
CA LEU A 82 -1.12 7.21 9.40
C LEU A 82 0.03 7.73 8.53
N GLN A 83 -0.07 8.97 8.04
CA GLN A 83 0.98 9.63 7.25
C GLN A 83 2.28 9.73 8.06
N GLY A 84 2.20 10.21 9.30
CA GLY A 84 3.35 10.31 10.21
C GLY A 84 3.94 8.96 10.63
N GLY A 85 3.18 7.86 10.49
CA GLY A 85 3.62 6.50 10.79
C GLY A 85 4.55 5.89 9.75
N GLY A 86 4.65 6.48 8.54
CA GLY A 86 5.59 6.04 7.50
C GLY A 86 5.27 4.68 6.85
N VAL A 87 4.16 4.04 7.22
CA VAL A 87 3.71 2.76 6.65
C VAL A 87 2.55 3.01 5.70
N GLY A 88 2.78 2.79 4.40
CA GLY A 88 1.74 2.82 3.37
C GLY A 88 0.95 1.52 3.26
N GLN A 89 -0.06 1.51 2.39
CA GLN A 89 -0.99 0.39 2.16
C GLN A 89 -1.67 -0.09 3.45
N VAL A 90 -2.36 0.82 4.14
CA VAL A 90 -2.98 0.60 5.45
C VAL A 90 -4.30 1.35 5.55
N CYS A 91 -5.30 0.72 6.18
CA CYS A 91 -6.58 1.32 6.54
C CYS A 91 -6.74 1.29 8.06
N ALA A 92 -7.20 2.40 8.64
CA ALA A 92 -7.64 2.50 10.03
C ALA A 92 -9.15 2.74 10.08
N VAL A 93 -9.85 1.94 10.87
CA VAL A 93 -11.26 2.18 11.23
C VAL A 93 -11.34 2.29 12.74
N VAL A 94 -11.87 3.42 13.25
CA VAL A 94 -12.09 3.62 14.67
C VAL A 94 -13.58 3.56 14.95
N VAL A 95 -13.97 2.50 15.65
CA VAL A 95 -15.34 2.27 16.12
C VAL A 95 -15.50 2.92 17.48
N ARG A 96 -16.36 3.94 17.57
CA ARG A 96 -16.57 4.69 18.79
C ARG A 96 -17.89 4.32 19.47
N TYR A 97 -17.83 4.08 20.77
CA TYR A 97 -19.01 4.01 21.64
C TYR A 97 -19.04 5.23 22.55
N PHE A 98 -20.10 6.05 22.46
CA PHE A 98 -20.23 7.26 23.27
C PHE A 98 -20.40 6.94 24.76
N GLY A 99 -19.58 7.58 25.60
CA GLY A 99 -19.55 7.36 27.05
C GLY A 99 -20.43 8.28 27.90
N GLY A 100 -21.32 9.06 27.29
CA GLY A 100 -22.20 10.01 28.01
C GLY A 100 -21.58 11.39 28.27
N THR A 101 -20.29 11.61 27.99
CA THR A 101 -19.61 12.90 28.16
C THR A 101 -19.04 13.40 26.84
N LYS A 102 -19.41 14.62 26.45
CA LYS A 102 -18.89 15.26 25.22
C LYS A 102 -17.41 15.62 25.40
N LEU A 103 -16.60 15.36 24.38
CA LEU A 103 -15.16 15.62 24.37
C LEU A 103 -14.79 17.02 23.83
N GLY A 104 -15.72 17.70 23.16
CA GLY A 104 -15.41 18.88 22.35
C GLY A 104 -14.55 18.56 21.12
N THR A 105 -14.37 19.52 20.23
CA THR A 105 -13.66 19.32 18.95
C THR A 105 -12.20 18.89 19.15
N GLY A 106 -11.45 19.62 19.99
CA GLY A 106 -10.05 19.29 20.28
C GLY A 106 -9.88 18.00 21.11
N GLY A 107 -10.89 17.58 21.87
CA GLY A 107 -10.87 16.29 22.55
C GLY A 107 -11.09 15.13 21.59
N LEU A 108 -12.00 15.27 20.63
CA LEU A 108 -12.22 14.27 19.57
C LEU A 108 -10.99 14.09 18.69
N GLN A 109 -10.40 15.20 18.23
CA GLN A 109 -9.21 15.15 17.39
C GLN A 109 -8.06 14.38 18.04
N ARG A 110 -7.81 14.64 19.33
CA ARG A 110 -6.80 13.91 20.11
C ARG A 110 -7.19 12.44 20.30
N ALA A 111 -8.43 12.15 20.70
CA ALA A 111 -8.86 10.77 20.93
C ALA A 111 -8.77 9.89 19.68
N TYR A 112 -9.23 10.37 18.52
CA TYR A 112 -9.14 9.62 17.26
C TYR A 112 -7.69 9.45 16.79
N GLY A 113 -6.89 10.52 16.82
CA GLY A 113 -5.48 10.45 16.46
C GLY A 113 -4.69 9.50 17.37
N ASP A 114 -4.88 9.61 18.69
CA ASP A 114 -4.17 8.79 19.68
C ASP A 114 -4.57 7.31 19.60
N SER A 115 -5.84 7.03 19.28
CA SER A 115 -6.31 5.65 19.09
C SER A 115 -5.55 4.95 17.95
N VAL A 116 -5.40 5.63 16.80
CA VAL A 116 -4.59 5.14 15.66
C VAL A 116 -3.12 5.07 16.03
N ARG A 117 -2.58 6.09 16.72
CA ARG A 117 -1.17 6.16 17.10
C ARG A 117 -0.78 4.98 17.99
N GLN A 118 -1.63 4.62 18.95
CA GLN A 118 -1.39 3.48 19.83
C GLN A 118 -1.50 2.15 19.07
N ALA A 119 -2.51 2.00 18.20
CA ALA A 119 -2.64 0.79 17.38
C ALA A 119 -1.42 0.58 16.46
N LEU A 120 -0.85 1.65 15.90
CA LEU A 120 0.33 1.58 15.03
C LEU A 120 1.56 0.95 15.73
N THR A 121 1.64 1.01 17.06
CA THR A 121 2.76 0.39 17.80
C THR A 121 2.80 -1.13 17.70
N PHE A 122 1.67 -1.76 17.34
CA PHE A 122 1.55 -3.21 17.12
C PHE A 122 1.56 -3.59 15.63
N LEU A 123 1.63 -2.59 14.73
CA LEU A 123 1.60 -2.82 13.29
C LEU A 123 2.98 -3.25 12.79
N GLN A 124 3.04 -4.40 12.15
CA GLN A 124 4.21 -4.88 11.44
C GLN A 124 4.20 -4.38 10.00
N SER A 125 5.38 -4.19 9.42
CA SER A 125 5.51 -3.75 8.03
C SER A 125 6.65 -4.46 7.30
N LYS A 126 6.50 -4.56 5.97
CA LYS A 126 7.56 -4.99 5.05
C LYS A 126 7.83 -3.90 4.02
N THR A 127 9.09 -3.78 3.60
CA THR A 127 9.47 -2.90 2.49
C THR A 127 8.86 -3.41 1.19
N LYS A 128 8.19 -2.54 0.43
CA LYS A 128 7.74 -2.83 -0.94
C LYS A 128 8.63 -2.11 -1.92
N ILE A 129 9.34 -2.86 -2.76
CA ILE A 129 10.15 -2.29 -3.83
C ILE A 129 9.24 -2.09 -5.05
N PRO A 130 9.08 -0.87 -5.57
CA PRO A 130 8.28 -0.65 -6.78
C PRO A 130 9.01 -1.27 -7.98
N MET A 131 8.29 -2.11 -8.73
CA MET A 131 8.80 -2.84 -9.89
C MET A 131 8.13 -2.31 -11.17
N ALA A 132 8.88 -2.28 -12.27
CA ALA A 132 8.35 -2.00 -13.60
C ALA A 132 8.35 -3.28 -14.44
N ALA A 133 7.21 -3.53 -15.09
CA ALA A 133 7.08 -4.56 -16.10
C ALA A 133 7.77 -4.11 -17.40
N LYS A 134 8.70 -4.92 -17.89
CA LYS A 134 9.46 -4.66 -19.11
C LYS A 134 9.58 -5.92 -19.95
N THR A 135 9.74 -5.73 -21.25
CA THR A 135 10.04 -6.81 -22.19
C THR A 135 11.36 -6.58 -22.91
N LEU A 136 11.98 -7.67 -23.35
CA LEU A 136 13.17 -7.66 -24.17
C LEU A 136 13.13 -8.85 -25.12
N ALA A 137 13.49 -8.63 -26.38
CA ALA A 137 13.82 -9.71 -27.31
C ALA A 137 15.34 -9.76 -27.48
N CYS A 138 15.93 -10.95 -27.43
CA CYS A 138 17.35 -11.16 -27.65
C CYS A 138 17.63 -12.44 -28.44
N GLN A 139 18.86 -12.56 -28.93
CA GLN A 139 19.32 -13.80 -29.55
C GLN A 139 19.62 -14.86 -28.48
N TYR A 140 19.60 -16.14 -28.88
CA TYR A 140 19.92 -17.25 -27.98
C TYR A 140 21.31 -17.12 -27.34
N SER A 141 22.29 -16.61 -28.09
CA SER A 141 23.65 -16.37 -27.59
C SER A 141 23.75 -15.27 -26.52
N GLN A 142 22.71 -14.44 -26.36
CA GLN A 142 22.68 -13.32 -25.42
C GLN A 142 21.88 -13.63 -24.15
N VAL A 143 21.26 -14.81 -24.06
CA VAL A 143 20.35 -15.17 -22.96
C VAL A 143 21.03 -15.09 -21.60
N ASP A 144 22.20 -15.70 -21.45
CA ASP A 144 22.90 -15.75 -20.16
C ASP A 144 23.33 -14.36 -19.69
N ASP A 145 23.80 -13.51 -20.60
CA ASP A 145 24.18 -12.13 -20.31
C ASP A 145 22.98 -11.30 -19.87
N VAL A 146 21.84 -11.44 -20.57
CA VAL A 146 20.58 -10.78 -20.21
C VAL A 146 20.14 -11.20 -18.81
N LEU A 147 20.07 -12.51 -18.54
CA LEU A 147 19.66 -13.03 -17.24
C LEU A 147 20.60 -12.58 -16.12
N HIS A 148 21.91 -12.51 -16.39
CA HIS A 148 22.91 -12.03 -15.45
C HIS A 148 22.66 -10.56 -15.08
N VAL A 149 22.46 -9.68 -16.08
CA VAL A 149 22.18 -8.25 -15.83
C VAL A 149 20.89 -8.06 -15.03
N ILE A 150 19.83 -8.78 -15.38
CA ILE A 150 18.55 -8.69 -14.70
C ILE A 150 18.68 -9.16 -13.24
N THR A 151 19.36 -10.29 -13.00
CA THR A 151 19.55 -10.85 -11.66
C THR A 151 20.40 -9.91 -10.78
N GLN A 152 21.49 -9.35 -11.31
CA GLN A 152 22.31 -8.36 -10.58
C GLN A 152 21.53 -7.10 -10.20
N ALA A 153 20.50 -6.77 -10.97
CA ALA A 153 19.62 -5.66 -10.66
C ALA A 153 18.46 -6.06 -9.72
N GLU A 154 18.47 -7.26 -9.14
CA GLU A 154 17.33 -7.82 -8.37
C GLU A 154 16.03 -7.83 -9.17
N GLY A 155 16.14 -7.91 -10.50
CA GLY A 155 15.01 -8.11 -11.39
C GLY A 155 14.56 -9.56 -11.37
N GLN A 156 13.28 -9.76 -11.65
CA GLN A 156 12.64 -11.07 -11.71
C GLN A 156 12.23 -11.36 -13.15
N VAL A 157 12.46 -12.60 -13.58
CA VAL A 157 11.91 -13.11 -14.82
C VAL A 157 10.48 -13.57 -14.57
N VAL A 158 9.53 -12.96 -15.27
CA VAL A 158 8.11 -13.35 -15.21
C VAL A 158 7.82 -14.44 -16.23
N GLU A 159 8.37 -14.30 -17.43
CA GLU A 159 8.11 -15.19 -18.56
C GLU A 159 9.30 -15.23 -19.51
N GLN A 160 9.51 -16.38 -20.14
CA GLN A 160 10.51 -16.61 -21.17
C GLN A 160 9.86 -17.43 -22.29
N GLU A 161 9.96 -16.94 -23.53
CA GLU A 161 9.39 -17.61 -24.70
C GLU A 161 10.46 -17.78 -25.77
N TYR A 162 10.70 -19.02 -26.19
CA TYR A 162 11.76 -19.38 -27.13
C TYR A 162 11.18 -19.51 -28.54
N LEU A 163 11.33 -18.45 -29.34
CA LEU A 163 10.86 -18.38 -30.72
C LEU A 163 12.06 -18.23 -31.68
N GLN A 164 11.91 -17.49 -32.78
CA GLN A 164 13.05 -17.10 -33.62
C GLN A 164 14.07 -16.24 -32.85
N GLN A 165 13.57 -15.44 -31.91
CA GLN A 165 14.34 -14.76 -30.86
C GLN A 165 13.74 -15.16 -29.51
N VAL A 166 14.55 -15.11 -28.46
CA VAL A 166 14.07 -15.33 -27.09
C VAL A 166 13.40 -14.05 -26.62
N GLN A 167 12.14 -14.16 -26.20
CA GLN A 167 11.39 -13.06 -25.62
C GLN A 167 11.28 -13.21 -24.11
N PHE A 168 11.57 -12.14 -23.41
CA PHE A 168 11.48 -12.07 -21.97
C PHE A 168 10.45 -11.04 -21.52
N SER A 169 9.77 -11.39 -20.43
CA SER A 169 9.04 -10.44 -19.59
C SER A 169 9.70 -10.39 -18.21
N PHE A 170 10.00 -9.19 -17.73
CA PHE A 170 10.70 -8.94 -16.47
C PHE A 170 9.91 -8.00 -15.56
N LEU A 171 10.12 -8.16 -14.25
CA LEU A 171 9.87 -7.12 -13.25
C LEU A 171 11.21 -6.59 -12.76
N ILE A 172 11.46 -5.30 -12.97
CA ILE A 172 12.73 -4.68 -12.61
C ILE A 172 12.47 -3.59 -11.58
N PRO A 173 13.23 -3.50 -10.46
CA PRO A 173 13.11 -2.38 -9.55
C PRO A 173 13.21 -1.04 -10.29
N ILE A 174 12.24 -0.14 -10.10
CA ILE A 174 12.16 1.13 -10.85
C ILE A 174 13.47 1.92 -10.69
N ALA A 175 14.02 1.94 -9.48
CA ALA A 175 15.27 2.63 -9.15
C ALA A 175 16.49 2.10 -9.95
N LYS A 176 16.43 0.88 -10.48
CA LYS A 176 17.52 0.23 -11.21
C LYS A 176 17.28 0.16 -12.72
N LEU A 177 16.14 0.64 -13.23
CA LEU A 177 15.83 0.59 -14.66
C LEU A 177 16.90 1.26 -15.53
N ALA A 178 17.36 2.45 -15.15
CA ALA A 178 18.38 3.17 -15.91
C ALA A 178 19.70 2.40 -15.96
N LEU A 179 20.11 1.80 -14.84
CA LEU A 179 21.31 0.96 -14.74
C LEU A 179 21.20 -0.27 -15.64
N VAL A 180 20.06 -0.97 -15.61
CA VAL A 180 19.83 -2.14 -16.46
C VAL A 180 19.86 -1.75 -17.94
N ALA A 181 19.16 -0.68 -18.32
CA ALA A 181 19.13 -0.21 -19.69
C ALA A 181 20.55 0.13 -20.21
N GLN A 182 21.38 0.77 -19.39
CA GLN A 182 22.76 1.07 -19.72
C GLN A 182 23.61 -0.21 -19.89
N LYS A 183 23.53 -1.16 -18.95
CA LYS A 183 24.28 -2.43 -19.02
C LYS A 183 23.93 -3.23 -20.28
N LEU A 184 22.63 -3.34 -20.61
CA LEU A 184 22.18 -4.02 -21.81
C LEU A 184 22.71 -3.36 -23.08
N GLN A 185 22.67 -2.02 -23.16
CA GLN A 185 23.23 -1.29 -24.30
C GLN A 185 24.73 -1.52 -24.46
N THR A 186 25.51 -1.51 -23.37
CA THR A 186 26.96 -1.75 -23.42
C THR A 186 27.28 -3.18 -23.88
N LEU A 187 26.54 -4.19 -23.41
CA LEU A 187 26.77 -5.59 -23.79
C LEU A 187 26.45 -5.86 -25.26
N SER A 188 25.48 -5.15 -25.83
CA SER A 188 24.97 -5.44 -27.17
C SER A 188 25.28 -4.37 -28.21
N ALA A 189 26.23 -3.47 -27.94
CA ALA A 189 26.49 -2.29 -28.77
C ALA A 189 25.21 -1.48 -29.15
N GLY A 190 24.21 -1.45 -28.25
CA GLY A 190 22.97 -0.69 -28.41
C GLY A 190 21.77 -1.44 -29.02
N GLU A 191 21.92 -2.71 -29.41
CA GLU A 191 20.85 -3.53 -30.00
C GLU A 191 19.75 -3.97 -29.00
N LEU A 192 20.13 -4.32 -27.76
CA LEU A 192 19.20 -4.75 -26.72
C LEU A 192 18.56 -3.55 -26.03
N ARG A 193 17.22 -3.50 -26.06
CA ARG A 193 16.43 -2.41 -25.47
C ARG A 193 15.23 -2.95 -24.73
N LEU A 194 15.08 -2.52 -23.48
CA LEU A 194 13.87 -2.74 -22.71
C LEU A 194 12.70 -1.97 -23.33
N LYS A 195 11.58 -2.65 -23.53
CA LYS A 195 10.29 -2.05 -23.90
C LYS A 195 9.35 -2.12 -22.70
N SER A 196 8.36 -1.23 -22.66
CA SER A 196 7.26 -1.39 -21.70
C SER A 196 6.41 -2.59 -22.11
N LEU A 197 5.96 -3.37 -21.13
CA LEU A 197 4.95 -4.40 -21.37
C LEU A 197 3.61 -3.68 -21.59
N ASP A 198 2.99 -3.85 -22.76
CA ASP A 198 1.69 -3.24 -23.03
C ASP A 198 0.64 -3.77 -22.03
N SER A 199 -0.14 -2.84 -21.47
CA SER A 199 -1.02 -3.01 -20.31
C SER A 199 -2.28 -3.85 -20.54
N SER A 200 -2.31 -4.74 -21.55
CA SER A 200 -3.44 -5.65 -21.80
C SER A 200 -3.35 -6.97 -21.01
N ILE A 201 -2.30 -7.18 -20.19
CA ILE A 201 -2.04 -8.46 -19.49
C ILE A 201 -1.94 -8.29 -17.95
N THR A 202 -2.05 -7.07 -17.40
CA THR A 202 -1.59 -6.79 -16.01
C THR A 202 -2.48 -7.22 -14.85
N ASP A 203 -3.65 -7.81 -15.05
CA ASP A 203 -4.59 -8.03 -13.93
C ASP A 203 -4.50 -9.39 -13.22
N ASN A 204 -3.61 -10.32 -13.60
CA ASN A 204 -3.70 -11.68 -13.02
C ASN A 204 -2.41 -12.41 -12.64
N LYS A 205 -1.23 -11.76 -12.60
CA LYS A 205 0.04 -12.48 -12.31
C LYS A 205 1.11 -11.70 -11.53
N LEU A 206 0.73 -10.69 -10.74
CA LEU A 206 1.67 -10.06 -9.80
C LEU A 206 1.47 -10.65 -8.40
N PRO A 207 2.44 -11.38 -7.83
CA PRO A 207 2.38 -11.76 -6.43
C PRO A 207 2.46 -10.52 -5.53
N GLY A 208 1.57 -10.43 -4.54
CA GLY A 208 1.41 -9.30 -3.60
C GLY A 208 2.47 -9.15 -2.51
#